data_AF-A0A7R9SD44-F1
#
_entry.id   AF-A0A7R9SD44-F1
#
_cell.length_a   1.000
_cell.length_b   1.000
_cell.length_c   1.000
_cell.angle_alpha   90.00
_cell.angle_beta   90.00
_cell.angle_gamma   90.00
#
_symmetry.space_group_name_H-M   'P 1'
#
loop_
_entity.id
_entity.type
_entity.pdbx_description
1 polymer ?
#
loop_
_entity_poly.entity_id
_entity_poly.type
_entity_poly.pdbx_seq_one_letter_code
_entity_poly.pdbx_strand_id
1 'polypeptide(L)'
;ECYSETHLIQKISKSLFLMRQLRQYLSFKALKCIYFGLIHLHLQYAVSCYSLGSDSYLKKILKIQSEAVNLISDVYDDLQS
;
A
#
# COMPACT_ATOMS: atom_id res chain seq x y z
N GLU A 1 7.99 -12.65 -19.79
CA GLU A 1 7.81 -11.21 -19.51
C GLU A 1 7.70 -10.94 -18.00
N CYS A 2 8.82 -10.83 -17.26
CA CYS A 2 8.82 -10.91 -15.77
C CYS A 2 9.36 -9.63 -15.05
N TYR A 3 9.68 -8.56 -15.78
CA TYR A 3 10.39 -7.40 -15.20
C TYR A 3 9.49 -6.30 -14.62
N SER A 4 8.24 -6.15 -15.10
CA SER A 4 7.38 -5.04 -14.68
C SER A 4 6.74 -5.28 -13.30
N GLU A 5 6.38 -6.53 -13.01
CA GLU A 5 5.69 -6.93 -11.79
C GLU A 5 6.53 -6.64 -10.53
N THR A 6 7.78 -7.09 -10.51
CA THR A 6 8.68 -6.92 -9.36
C THR A 6 8.95 -5.45 -9.03
N HIS A 7 9.03 -4.60 -10.05
CA HIS A 7 9.26 -3.16 -9.89
C HIS A 7 8.06 -2.47 -9.20
N LEU A 8 6.84 -2.90 -9.50
CA LEU A 8 5.63 -2.34 -8.89
C LEU A 8 5.49 -2.79 -7.43
N ILE A 9 5.81 -4.06 -7.09
CA ILE A 9 5.92 -4.49 -5.68
C ILE A 9 6.93 -3.63 -4.92
N GLN A 10 8.12 -3.41 -5.49
CA GLN A 10 9.15 -2.60 -4.84
C GLN A 10 8.67 -1.16 -4.58
N LYS A 11 7.91 -0.57 -5.50
CA LYS A 11 7.30 0.75 -5.31
C LYS A 11 6.28 0.75 -4.18
N ILE A 12 5.34 -0.20 -4.15
CA ILE A 12 4.33 -0.27 -3.08
C ILE A 12 5.01 -0.54 -1.73
N SER A 13 6.00 -1.43 -1.67
CA SER A 13 6.76 -1.69 -0.44
C SER A 13 7.50 -0.45 0.06
N LYS A 14 8.10 0.35 -0.84
CA LYS A 14 8.72 1.64 -0.47
C LYS A 14 7.68 2.63 0.05
N SER A 15 6.50 2.70 -0.57
CA SER A 15 5.39 3.54 -0.12
C SER A 15 4.90 3.13 1.28
N LEU A 16 4.77 1.82 1.55
CA LEU A 16 4.44 1.32 2.89
C LEU A 16 5.51 1.69 3.92
N PHE A 17 6.80 1.53 3.57
CA PHE A 17 7.89 1.94 4.46
C PHE A 17 7.87 3.44 4.75
N LEU A 18 7.60 4.26 3.73
CA LEU A 18 7.45 5.70 3.90
C LEU A 18 6.27 6.02 4.81
N MET A 19 5.12 5.36 4.64
CA MET A 19 3.96 5.52 5.53
C MET A 19 4.28 5.13 6.98
N ARG A 20 5.09 4.08 7.19
CA ARG A 20 5.56 3.69 8.54
C ARG A 20 6.36 4.78 9.22
N GLN A 21 7.27 5.42 8.48
CA GLN A 21 8.08 6.52 9.00
C GLN A 21 7.22 7.77 9.26
N LEU A 22 6.32 8.08 8.33
CA LEU A 22 5.51 9.29 8.40
C LEU A 22 4.34 9.20 9.39
N ARG A 23 3.95 7.99 9.84
CA ARG A 23 2.91 7.78 10.86
C ARG A 23 3.13 8.64 12.11
N GLN A 24 4.38 8.85 12.53
CA GLN A 24 4.69 9.62 13.74
C GLN A 24 4.56 11.14 13.54
N TYR A 25 4.52 11.61 12.30
CA TYR A 25 4.58 13.04 11.95
C TYR A 25 3.34 13.54 11.22
N LEU A 26 2.55 12.66 10.62
CA LEU A 26 1.38 13.01 9.81
C LEU A 26 0.07 12.65 10.52
N SER A 27 -0.92 13.52 10.35
CA SER A 27 -2.29 13.24 10.76
C SER A 27 -2.91 12.10 9.92
N PHE A 28 -3.88 11.40 10.50
CA PHE A 28 -4.65 10.35 9.84
C PHE A 28 -5.13 10.74 8.43
N LYS A 29 -5.62 11.97 8.26
CA LYS A 29 -6.13 12.48 6.97
C LYS A 29 -5.03 12.54 5.91
N ALA A 30 -3.82 12.96 6.28
CA ALA A 30 -2.68 12.98 5.36
C ALA A 30 -2.21 11.56 5.02
N LEU A 31 -2.16 10.67 6.01
CA LEU A 31 -1.81 9.26 5.80
C LEU A 31 -2.79 8.57 4.83
N LYS A 32 -4.08 8.85 4.98
CA LYS A 32 -5.14 8.36 4.08
C LYS A 32 -4.95 8.88 2.66
N CYS A 33 -4.63 10.15 2.46
CA CYS A 33 -4.30 10.69 1.13
C CYS A 33 -3.10 9.98 0.50
N ILE A 34 -2.04 9.73 1.27
CA ILE A 34 -0.84 9.02 0.81
C ILE A 34 -1.19 7.58 0.40
N TYR A 35 -2.01 6.88 1.19
CA TYR A 35 -2.49 5.54 0.84
C TYR A 35 -3.23 5.51 -0.49
N PHE A 36 -4.18 6.43 -0.70
CA PHE A 36 -4.94 6.47 -1.95
C PHE A 36 -4.06 6.87 -3.14
N GLY A 37 -3.11 7.79 -2.96
CA GLY A 37 -2.22 8.24 -4.03
C GLY A 37 -1.15 7.22 -4.42
N LEU A 38 -0.57 6.50 -3.44
CA LEU A 38 0.62 5.67 -3.66
C LEU A 38 0.37 4.16 -3.60
N ILE A 39 -0.69 3.69 -2.92
CA ILE A 39 -0.96 2.25 -2.78
C ILE A 39 -2.19 1.87 -3.60
N HIS A 40 -3.30 2.58 -3.42
CA HIS A 40 -4.56 2.26 -4.10
C HIS A 40 -4.45 2.39 -5.63
N LEU A 41 -3.81 3.45 -6.13
CA LEU A 41 -3.58 3.64 -7.56
C LEU A 41 -2.80 2.47 -8.18
N HIS A 42 -1.76 1.99 -7.49
CA HIS A 42 -0.96 0.85 -7.94
C HIS A 42 -1.74 -0.46 -7.85
N LEU A 43 -2.62 -0.62 -6.87
CA LEU A 43 -3.52 -1.77 -6.76
C LEU A 43 -4.50 -1.83 -7.94
N GLN A 44 -5.12 -0.70 -8.27
CA GLN A 44 -6.11 -0.61 -9.35
C GLN A 44 -5.49 -0.85 -10.73
N TYR A 45 -4.27 -0.32 -10.93
CA TYR A 45 -3.46 -0.65 -12.10
C TYR A 45 -3.10 -2.14 -12.12
N ALA A 46 -2.67 -2.71 -10.99
CA ALA A 46 -2.28 -4.11 -10.90
C ALA A 46 -3.45 -5.06 -11.20
N VAL A 47 -4.67 -4.77 -10.72
CA VAL A 47 -5.87 -5.58 -11.03
C VAL A 47 -6.16 -5.56 -12.53
N SER A 48 -6.03 -4.40 -13.18
CA SER A 48 -6.33 -4.24 -14.60
C SER A 48 -5.26 -4.89 -15.50
N CYS A 49 -3.99 -4.82 -15.11
CA CYS A 49 -2.87 -5.39 -15.87
C CYS A 49 -2.61 -6.87 -15.58
N TYR A 50 -2.91 -7.35 -14.38
CA TYR A 50 -2.52 -8.68 -13.91
C TYR A 50 -3.72 -9.55 -13.52
N SER A 51 -4.90 -9.29 -14.08
CA SER A 51 -6.06 -10.20 -13.98
C SER A 51 -5.75 -11.61 -14.52
N LEU A 52 -4.70 -11.75 -15.33
CA LEU A 52 -4.13 -13.00 -15.85
C LEU A 52 -2.79 -13.39 -15.18
N GLY A 53 -2.29 -12.59 -14.23
CA GLY A 53 -0.98 -12.76 -13.59
C GLY A 53 -0.97 -13.77 -12.44
N SER A 54 0.21 -14.22 -12.03
CA SER A 54 0.34 -15.27 -11.02
C SER A 54 -0.26 -14.89 -9.66
N ASP A 55 -1.02 -15.81 -9.05
CA ASP A 55 -1.59 -15.66 -7.70
C ASP A 55 -0.56 -15.24 -6.63
N SER A 56 0.69 -15.64 -6.82
CA SER A 56 1.79 -15.31 -5.92
C SER A 56 2.06 -13.81 -5.81
N TYR A 57 1.85 -13.09 -6.91
CA TYR A 57 2.05 -11.65 -7.01
C TYR A 57 0.91 -10.90 -6.32
N LEU A 58 -0.32 -11.32 -6.61
CA LEU A 58 -1.53 -10.74 -6.05
C LEU A 58 -1.54 -10.89 -4.52
N LYS A 59 -1.15 -12.06 -4.00
CA LYS A 59 -0.99 -12.31 -2.56
C LYS A 59 0.00 -11.36 -1.89
N LYS A 60 1.13 -11.05 -2.53
CA LYS A 60 2.13 -10.10 -1.99
C LYS A 60 1.56 -8.68 -1.94
N ILE A 61 0.88 -8.25 -2.99
CA ILE A 61 0.23 -6.92 -3.03
C ILE A 61 -0.85 -6.81 -1.95
N LEU A 62 -1.73 -7.80 -1.83
CA LEU A 62 -2.78 -7.83 -0.81
C LEU A 62 -2.21 -7.83 0.61
N LYS A 63 -1.09 -8.53 0.85
CA LYS A 63 -0.39 -8.50 2.13
C LYS A 63 0.09 -7.09 2.48
N ILE A 64 0.78 -6.43 1.54
CA ILE A 64 1.28 -5.06 1.72
C ILE A 64 0.13 -4.07 1.94
N GLN A 65 -0.98 -4.24 1.20
CA GLN A 65 -2.18 -3.43 1.37
C GLN A 65 -2.78 -3.60 2.77
N SER A 66 -2.93 -4.84 3.24
CA SER A 66 -3.47 -5.13 4.58
C SER A 66 -2.58 -4.50 5.67
N GLU A 67 -1.26 -4.60 5.54
CA GLU A 67 -0.32 -3.93 6.44
C GLU A 67 -0.47 -2.40 6.42
N ALA A 68 -0.72 -1.79 5.25
CA ALA A 68 -0.94 -0.35 5.14
C ALA A 68 -2.27 0.09 5.79
N VAL A 69 -3.33 -0.70 5.60
CA VAL A 69 -4.65 -0.42 6.18
C VAL A 69 -4.61 -0.51 7.69
N ASN A 70 -3.96 -1.53 8.24
CA ASN A 70 -3.77 -1.67 9.69
C ASN A 70 -3.03 -0.46 10.26
N LEU A 71 -1.98 0.00 9.59
CA LEU A 71 -1.23 1.15 10.04
C LEU A 71 -2.04 2.46 10.07
N ILE A 72 -2.93 2.64 9.09
CA ILE A 72 -3.86 3.78 9.07
C ILE A 72 -4.91 3.64 10.20
N SER A 73 -5.37 2.41 10.48
CA SER A 73 -6.31 2.13 11.57
C SER A 73 -5.69 2.41 12.94
N ASP A 74 -4.46 1.98 13.19
CA ASP A 74 -3.75 2.26 14.44
C ASP A 74 -3.70 3.77 14.72
N VAL A 75 -3.37 4.57 13.69
CA VAL A 75 -3.29 6.04 13.81
C VAL A 75 -4.67 6.66 14.03
N TYR A 76 -5.75 6.01 13.57
CA TYR A 76 -7.11 6.45 13.85
C TYR A 76 -7.49 6.19 15.31
N ASP A 77 -7.16 5.01 15.82
CA ASP A 77 -7.45 4.62 17.21
C ASP A 77 -6.66 5.50 18.20
N ASP A 78 -5.40 5.83 17.87
CA ASP A 78 -4.56 6.77 18.64
C ASP A 78 -5.14 8.20 18.71
N LEU A 79 -6.01 8.60 17.78
CA LEU A 79 -6.68 9.92 17.79
C LEU A 79 -7.99 9.92 18.59
N GLN A 80 -8.53 8.75 18.92
CA GLN A 80 -9.76 8.59 19.71
C GLN A 80 -9.50 8.38 21.21
N SER A 81 -8.27 8.05 21.61
CA SER A 81 -7.84 7.87 23.01
C SER A 81 -7.30 9.14 23.66
#